data_AF-G0QZ69-F1
#
_entry.id   AF-G0QZ69-F1
#
_cell.length_a   1.000
_cell.length_b   1.000
_cell.length_c   1.000
_cell.angle_alpha   90.00
_cell.angle_beta   90.00
_cell.angle_gamma   90.00
#
_symmetry.space_group_name_H-M   'P 1'
#
loop_
_entity.id
_entity.type
_entity.pdbx_description
1 polymer ?
#
loop_
_entity_poly.entity_id
_entity_poly.type
_entity_poly.pdbx_seq_one_letter_code
_entity_poly.pdbx_strand_id
1 'polypeptide(L)' 'MSMAGDLIDQQKQDKIFQRILKREGNQNCADCGVKSPNWVSLDFGVFVCMECSGKEKKKKEKTK' A
#
# COMPACT_ATOMS: atom_id res chain seq x y z
N MET A 1 -11.48 -6.23 -23.29
CA MET A 1 -11.26 -6.94 -22.01
C MET A 1 -11.91 -6.11 -20.93
N SER A 2 -13.20 -6.36 -20.64
CA SER A 2 -13.98 -5.57 -19.69
C SER A 2 -13.68 -6.05 -18.28
N MET A 3 -12.89 -5.29 -17.52
CA MET A 3 -12.71 -5.53 -16.08
C MET A 3 -13.77 -4.71 -15.33
N ALA A 4 -15.03 -5.15 -15.37
CA ALA A 4 -16.03 -4.71 -14.41
C ALA A 4 -15.91 -5.62 -13.17
N GLY A 5 -14.79 -5.50 -12.45
CA GLY A 5 -14.73 -5.95 -11.06
C GLY A 5 -15.64 -5.04 -10.24
N ASP A 6 -16.40 -5.60 -9.31
CA ASP A 6 -17.35 -4.88 -8.45
C ASP A 6 -16.82 -3.51 -8.03
N LEU A 7 -17.47 -2.43 -8.49
CA LEU A 7 -17.10 -1.06 -8.10
C LEU A 7 -17.31 -0.93 -6.59
N ILE A 8 -16.22 -0.94 -5.83
CA ILE A 8 -16.25 -0.61 -4.42
C ILE A 8 -16.46 0.90 -4.32
N ASP A 9 -17.49 1.31 -3.60
CA ASP A 9 -17.71 2.72 -3.26
C ASP A 9 -16.48 3.30 -2.53
N GLN A 10 -16.07 4.50 -2.94
CA GLN A 10 -14.85 5.15 -2.45
C GLN A 10 -14.88 5.34 -0.93
N GLN A 11 -16.04 5.64 -0.33
CA GLN A 11 -16.17 5.78 1.12
C GLN A 11 -16.04 4.44 1.84
N LYS A 12 -16.51 3.36 1.20
CA LYS A 12 -16.36 2.00 1.73
C LYS A 12 -14.91 1.55 1.72
N GLN A 13 -14.18 1.87 0.65
CA GLN A 13 -12.75 1.59 0.52
C GLN A 13 -11.95 2.31 1.60
N ASP A 14 -12.19 3.60 1.84
CA ASP A 14 -11.50 4.37 2.88
C ASP A 14 -11.75 3.79 4.28
N LYS A 15 -13.00 3.42 4.59
CA LYS A 15 -13.34 2.81 5.88
C LYS A 15 -12.60 1.49 6.10
N ILE A 16 -12.48 0.67 5.06
CA ILE A 16 -11.74 -0.60 5.12
C ILE A 16 -10.25 -0.31 5.32
N PHE A 17 -9.69 0.60 4.53
CA PHE A 17 -8.29 0.99 4.63
C PHE A 17 -7.93 1.48 6.03
N GLN A 18 -8.73 2.39 6.60
CA GLN A 18 -8.52 2.91 7.95
C GLN A 18 -8.62 1.83 9.03
N ARG A 19 -9.50 0.84 8.88
CA ARG A 19 -9.59 -0.29 9.82
C ARG A 19 -8.34 -1.16 9.80
N ILE A 20 -7.79 -1.42 8.61
CA ILE A 20 -6.59 -2.26 8.47
C ILE A 20 -5.34 -1.51 8.94
N LEU A 21 -5.26 -0.21 8.65
CA LEU A 21 -4.15 0.65 9.07
C LEU A 21 -4.03 0.70 10.59
N LYS A 22 -5.15 0.73 11.33
CA LYS A 22 -5.18 0.76 12.81
C LYS A 22 -4.57 -0.46 13.50
N ARG A 23 -4.29 -1.56 12.78
CA ARG A 23 -3.61 -2.72 13.37
C ARG A 23 -2.17 -2.37 13.73
N GLU A 24 -1.69 -2.91 14.85
CA GLU A 24 -0.30 -2.76 15.26
C GLU A 24 0.65 -3.26 14.17
N GLY A 25 1.71 -2.51 13.90
CA GLY A 25 2.67 -2.78 12.81
C GLY A 25 2.32 -2.15 11.46
N ASN A 26 1.06 -1.80 11.18
CA ASN A 26 0.66 -1.17 9.91
C ASN A 26 0.78 0.36 9.91
N GLN A 27 1.13 0.95 11.05
CA GLN A 27 1.28 2.40 11.22
C GLN A 27 2.58 2.94 10.62
N ASN A 28 3.46 2.06 10.16
CA ASN A 28 4.77 2.39 9.64
C ASN A 28 4.95 1.82 8.23
N CYS A 29 5.65 2.56 7.38
CA CYS A 29 6.07 2.09 6.07
C CYS A 29 7.00 0.88 6.21
N ALA A 30 6.72 -0.19 5.48
CA ALA A 30 7.52 -1.41 5.51
C ALA A 30 8.96 -1.21 4.97
N ASP A 31 9.18 -0.28 4.03
CA ASP A 31 10.51 -0.04 3.45
C ASP A 31 11.38 0.93 4.27
N CYS A 32 10.81 1.94 4.91
CA CYS A 32 11.58 3.02 5.55
C CYS A 32 11.17 3.36 6.99
N GLY A 33 10.12 2.72 7.52
CA GLY A 33 9.65 2.92 8.89
C GLY A 33 8.93 4.24 9.16
N VAL A 34 8.76 5.12 8.17
CA VAL A 34 8.05 6.40 8.35
C VAL A 34 6.60 6.14 8.79
N LYS A 35 6.11 6.96 9.71
CA LYS A 35 4.73 6.86 10.21
C LYS A 35 3.73 7.23 9.10
N SER A 36 2.53 6.69 9.20
CA SER A 36 1.39 6.97 8.31
C SER A 36 1.63 6.59 6.84
N PRO A 37 1.78 5.30 6.52
CA PRO A 37 1.81 4.86 5.13
C PRO A 37 0.45 5.12 4.46
N ASN A 38 0.46 5.82 3.33
CA ASN A 38 -0.75 6.18 2.60
C ASN A 38 -1.19 5.13 1.57
N TRP A 39 -0.37 4.11 1.32
CA TRP A 39 -0.59 3.12 0.26
C TRP A 39 -0.37 1.71 0.79
N VAL A 40 -1.01 0.74 0.13
CA VAL A 40 -0.82 -0.69 0.38
C VAL A 40 -0.35 -1.34 -0.92
N SER A 41 0.72 -2.12 -0.82
CA SER A 41 1.15 -3.01 -1.91
C SER A 41 0.38 -4.32 -1.75
N LEU A 42 -0.51 -4.62 -2.70
CA LEU A 42 -1.36 -5.82 -2.65
C LEU A 42 -0.57 -7.09 -2.92
N ASP A 43 0.51 -7.01 -3.70
CA ASP A 43 1.39 -8.14 -4.02
C ASP A 43 2.05 -8.73 -2.77
N PHE A 44 2.40 -7.88 -1.80
CA PHE A 44 3.08 -8.28 -0.57
C PHE A 44 2.22 -8.12 0.68
N GLY A 45 1.05 -7.48 0.58
CA GLY A 45 0.17 -7.20 1.72
C GLY A 45 0.77 -6.24 2.74
N VAL A 46 1.65 -5.32 2.30
CA VAL A 46 2.37 -4.38 3.19
C VAL A 46 1.97 -2.94 2.94
N PHE A 47 2.08 -2.12 3.98
CA PHE A 47 1.83 -0.69 3.90
C PHE A 47 3.12 0.07 3.58
N VAL A 48 3.06 1.00 2.61
CA VAL A 48 4.21 1.78 2.14
C VAL A 48 3.86 3.27 2.03
N CYS A 49 4.86 4.13 2.22
CA CYS A 49 4.70 5.56 1.98
C CYS A 49 4.75 5.89 0.48
N MET A 50 4.26 7.08 0.11
CA MET A 50 4.30 7.61 -1.27
C MET A 50 5.68 7.50 -1.93
N GLU A 51 6.74 7.72 -1.15
CA GLU A 51 8.11 7.69 -1.65
C GLU A 51 8.62 6.27 -1.90
N CYS A 52 8.07 5.28 -1.20
CA CYS A 52 8.47 3.88 -1.32
C CYS A 52 7.57 3.09 -2.28
N SER A 53 6.30 3.46 -2.43
CA SER A 53 5.41 2.87 -3.45
C SER A 53 5.97 3.05 -4.87
N GLY A 54 6.64 4.16 -5.15
CA GLY A 54 7.35 4.39 -6.42
C GLY A 54 8.65 3.60 -6.60
N LYS A 55 9.20 2.99 -5.54
CA LYS A 55 10.48 2.24 -5.59
C LYS A 55 10.30 0.82 -6.12
N GLU A 56 9.08 0.27 -6.11
CA GLU A 56 8.81 -1.07 -6.68
C GLU A 56 9.26 -1.18 -8.15
N LYS A 57 9.14 -0.10 -8.93
CA LYS A 57 9.60 -0.08 -10.34
C LYS A 57 11.11 0.12 -10.54
N LYS A 58 11.89 0.33 -9.48
CA LYS A 58 13.34 0.63 -9.57
C LYS A 58 14.25 -0.46 -8.99
N LYS A 59 13.73 -1.55 -8.44
CA LYS A 59 14.55 -2.65 -7.87
C LYS A 59 15.10 -3.66 -8.91
N LYS A 60 15.00 -3.41 -10.23
CA LYS A 60 15.65 -4.27 -11.24
C LYS A 60 17.11 -3.92 -11.59
N GLU A 61 17.70 -2.89 -10.99
CA GLU A 61 19.06 -2.45 -11.39
C GLU A 61 19.96 -2.12 -10.20
N LYS A 62 19.90 -2.90 -9.10
CA LYS A 62 20.91 -2.85 -8.04
C LYS A 62 21.22 -4.24 -7.48
N THR A 63 21.42 -5.22 -8.36
CA THR A 63 22.11 -6.46 -8.01
C THR A 63 23.47 -6.42 -8.68
N LYS A 64 24.45 -5.94 -7.90
CA LYS A 64 25.88 -6.23 -7.91
C LYS A 64 26.60 -6.41 -9.26
#